data_AF-F0ZVY7-F1
#
_entry.id   AF-F0ZVY7-F1
#
_cell.length_a   1.000
_cell.length_b   1.000
_cell.length_c   1.000
_cell.angle_alpha   90.00
_cell.angle_beta   90.00
_cell.angle_gamma   90.00
#
_symmetry.space_group_name_H-M   'P 1'
#
loop_
_entity.id
_entity.type
_entity.pdbx_description
1 polymer ?
#
loop_
_entity_poly.entity_id
_entity_poly.type
_entity_poly.pdbx_seq_one_letter_code
_entity_poly.pdbx_strand_id
1 'polypeptide(L)'
;EGAKKFPDSKSLDGKEIGSKNLLLRPIPPLRPNYCDSIERQQFSYRFLEKFFNVYDANRENIIKVYTNESKFSMTYLADSESLPIKGSDKVYQRSNRNLMKPMGNNKKTKILYSGYDKIYKFFKLCPKTQHSLSSSIIDTFLVPGTKLISVIIHGHFLEPKFNLMRSFDRTFILAQAPPGSDAADDGWEAIILNDNLNVRPYKLLPKVHIVESEPSDAEKEEITNEFSAYTKLKPEFANECLLMAGWDQMMAFFSFSNLNDNNQIPQDYFIQ
;
A
#
# COMPACT_ATOMS: atom_id res chain seq x y z
N GLU A 1 -4.19 -8.37 44.01
CA GLU A 1 -5.37 -9.20 43.65
C GLU A 1 -6.61 -8.42 43.19
N GLY A 2 -6.81 -7.15 43.61
CA GLY A 2 -8.02 -6.38 43.24
C GLY A 2 -8.23 -6.07 41.75
N ALA A 3 -7.15 -5.83 40.98
CA ALA A 3 -7.23 -5.43 39.57
C ALA A 3 -7.84 -6.47 38.62
N LYS A 4 -7.85 -7.77 39.01
CA LYS A 4 -8.49 -8.83 38.21
C LYS A 4 -10.01 -8.89 38.37
N LYS A 5 -10.57 -8.31 39.44
CA LYS A 5 -12.01 -8.37 39.74
C LYS A 5 -12.78 -7.12 39.31
N PHE A 6 -12.11 -5.98 39.15
CA PHE A 6 -12.75 -4.70 38.83
C PHE A 6 -11.94 -3.95 37.76
N PRO A 7 -12.06 -4.34 36.47
CA PRO A 7 -11.25 -3.77 35.38
C PRO A 7 -11.52 -2.29 35.10
N ASP A 8 -12.69 -1.78 35.52
CA ASP A 8 -13.10 -0.38 35.32
C ASP A 8 -12.94 0.51 36.57
N SER A 9 -12.22 0.04 37.60
CA SER A 9 -12.03 0.80 38.83
C SER A 9 -11.14 2.02 38.58
N LYS A 10 -11.67 3.23 38.83
CA LYS A 10 -10.98 4.51 38.62
C LYS A 10 -10.17 4.99 39.83
N SER A 11 -10.28 4.28 40.95
CA SER A 11 -9.55 4.58 42.19
C SER A 11 -9.34 3.32 43.03
N LEU A 12 -8.23 3.25 43.75
CA LEU A 12 -7.96 2.24 44.78
C LEU A 12 -7.34 2.94 45.99
N ASP A 13 -7.83 2.64 47.19
CA ASP A 13 -7.31 3.20 48.46
C ASP A 13 -7.23 4.73 48.49
N GLY A 14 -8.23 5.40 47.91
CA GLY A 14 -8.31 6.86 47.85
C GLY A 14 -7.33 7.52 46.88
N LYS A 15 -6.53 6.74 46.13
CA LYS A 15 -5.72 7.21 45.01
C LYS A 15 -6.43 6.90 43.70
N GLU A 16 -6.54 7.89 42.81
CA GLU A 16 -6.97 7.63 41.43
C GLU A 16 -6.01 6.65 40.78
N ILE A 17 -6.57 5.56 40.24
CA ILE A 17 -5.86 4.61 39.40
C ILE A 17 -6.62 4.54 38.10
N GLY A 18 -6.05 5.15 37.09
CA GLY A 18 -6.59 5.27 35.76
C GLY A 18 -5.56 6.02 34.96
N SER A 19 -5.14 5.47 33.83
CA SER A 19 -4.15 6.07 32.95
C SER A 19 -4.60 7.49 32.61
N LYS A 20 -4.02 8.51 33.26
CA LYS A 20 -4.14 9.89 32.81
C LYS A 20 -3.64 9.89 31.37
N ASN A 21 -4.56 10.04 30.42
CA ASN A 21 -4.28 10.27 29.02
C ASN A 21 -3.43 9.19 28.32
N LEU A 22 -3.99 7.99 28.10
CA LEU A 22 -3.78 7.38 26.79
C LEU A 22 -4.64 8.17 25.80
N LEU A 23 -4.20 9.38 25.44
CA LEU A 23 -4.71 10.04 24.24
C LEU A 23 -4.60 9.00 23.15
N LEU A 24 -5.74 8.57 22.60
CA LEU A 24 -5.79 7.76 21.40
C LEU A 24 -4.95 8.51 20.38
N ARG A 25 -3.71 8.06 20.14
CA ARG A 25 -2.87 8.69 19.13
C ARG A 25 -3.68 8.64 17.84
N PRO A 26 -3.87 9.76 17.14
CA PRO A 26 -4.62 9.76 15.89
C PRO A 26 -4.01 8.71 14.97
N ILE A 27 -4.86 7.95 14.30
CA ILE A 27 -4.43 6.99 13.28
C ILE A 27 -3.59 7.79 12.28
N PRO A 28 -2.36 7.35 11.96
CA PRO A 28 -1.54 8.04 10.97
C PRO A 28 -2.31 8.22 9.65
N PRO A 29 -2.14 9.34 8.96
CA PRO A 29 -2.83 9.58 7.70
C PRO A 29 -2.50 8.47 6.70
N LEU A 30 -3.52 8.03 5.95
CA LEU A 30 -3.34 7.06 4.89
C LEU A 30 -2.44 7.65 3.82
N ARG A 31 -1.43 6.89 3.37
CA ARG A 31 -0.54 7.25 2.27
C ARG A 31 -0.81 6.33 1.08
N PRO A 32 -0.55 6.78 -0.16
CA PRO A 32 -0.74 5.95 -1.34
C PRO A 32 0.29 4.83 -1.37
N ASN A 33 1.55 5.12 -1.72
CA ASN A 33 2.65 4.16 -1.77
C ASN A 33 3.64 4.42 -0.64
N TYR A 34 4.31 3.37 -0.17
CA TYR A 34 5.49 3.49 0.68
C TYR A 34 6.72 2.90 -0.01
N CYS A 35 7.82 3.65 -0.03
CA CYS A 35 9.12 3.08 -0.34
C CYS A 35 10.20 3.68 0.54
N ASP A 36 11.18 2.86 0.91
CA ASP A 36 12.34 3.23 1.71
C ASP A 36 13.52 3.76 0.85
N SER A 37 13.46 3.68 -0.50
CA SER A 37 14.31 4.47 -1.41
C SER A 37 13.74 4.60 -2.83
N ILE A 38 14.16 5.64 -3.55
CA ILE A 38 13.71 5.91 -4.94
C ILE A 38 14.14 4.79 -5.89
N GLU A 39 15.35 4.25 -5.73
CA GLU A 39 15.87 3.19 -6.58
C GLU A 39 15.05 1.91 -6.45
N ARG A 40 14.64 1.55 -5.22
CA ARG A 40 13.78 0.39 -4.98
C ARG A 40 12.36 0.61 -5.49
N GLN A 41 11.85 1.83 -5.42
CA GLN A 41 10.58 2.19 -6.05
C GLN A 41 10.64 1.97 -7.57
N GLN A 42 11.65 2.50 -8.24
CA GLN A 42 11.81 2.33 -9.69
C GLN A 42 11.99 0.86 -10.08
N PHE A 43 12.78 0.12 -9.32
CA PHE A 43 12.95 -1.32 -9.51
C PHE A 43 11.62 -2.08 -9.35
N SER A 44 10.83 -1.79 -8.31
CA SER A 44 9.57 -2.51 -8.08
C SER A 44 8.55 -2.24 -9.17
N TYR A 45 8.46 -1.00 -9.68
CA TYR A 45 7.64 -0.69 -10.85
C TYR A 45 8.07 -1.47 -12.09
N ARG A 46 9.36 -1.46 -12.46
CA ARG A 46 9.87 -2.23 -13.61
C ARG A 46 9.61 -3.73 -13.46
N PHE A 47 9.88 -4.27 -12.28
CA PHE A 47 9.64 -5.68 -11.97
C PHE A 47 8.16 -6.04 -12.13
N LEU A 48 7.25 -5.27 -11.51
CA LEU A 48 5.82 -5.54 -11.55
C LEU A 48 5.24 -5.37 -12.96
N GLU A 49 5.70 -4.36 -13.71
CA GLU A 49 5.27 -4.13 -15.09
C GLU A 49 5.63 -5.33 -15.97
N LYS A 50 6.91 -5.75 -15.92
CA LYS A 50 7.35 -6.94 -16.64
C LYS A 50 6.60 -8.20 -16.17
N PHE A 51 6.45 -8.37 -14.86
CA PHE A 51 5.74 -9.50 -14.25
C PHE A 51 4.32 -9.63 -14.78
N PHE A 52 3.50 -8.57 -14.68
CA PHE A 52 2.11 -8.64 -15.10
C PHE A 52 1.95 -8.71 -16.63
N ASN A 53 2.80 -8.02 -17.40
CA ASN A 53 2.80 -8.14 -18.85
C ASN A 53 3.02 -9.60 -19.30
N VAL A 54 4.01 -10.28 -18.71
CA VAL A 54 4.29 -11.69 -18.99
C VAL A 54 3.18 -12.59 -18.44
N TYR A 55 2.72 -12.35 -17.21
CA TYR A 55 1.69 -13.17 -16.56
C TYR A 55 0.32 -13.12 -17.26
N ASP A 56 -0.03 -11.97 -17.86
CA ASP A 56 -1.29 -11.78 -18.57
C ASP A 56 -1.22 -12.28 -20.03
N ALA A 57 -0.05 -12.17 -20.67
CA ALA A 57 0.18 -12.64 -22.03
C ALA A 57 0.49 -14.15 -22.12
N ASN A 58 1.61 -14.57 -21.52
CA ASN A 58 2.10 -15.96 -21.55
C ASN A 58 2.76 -16.37 -20.22
N ARG A 59 1.99 -17.04 -19.38
CA ARG A 59 2.43 -17.55 -18.06
C ARG A 59 3.53 -18.60 -18.14
N GLU A 60 3.80 -19.19 -19.29
CA GLU A 60 4.93 -20.11 -19.44
C GLU A 60 6.26 -19.41 -19.22
N ASN A 61 6.37 -18.16 -19.68
CA ASN A 61 7.61 -17.39 -19.55
C ASN A 61 7.82 -16.85 -18.13
N ILE A 62 6.78 -16.87 -17.27
CA ILE A 62 6.93 -16.43 -15.87
C ILE A 62 7.75 -17.42 -15.05
N ILE A 63 7.88 -18.69 -15.47
CA ILE A 63 8.54 -19.71 -14.64
C ILE A 63 10.03 -19.41 -14.45
N LYS A 64 10.65 -18.69 -15.40
CA LYS A 64 12.07 -18.30 -15.36
C LYS A 64 12.41 -17.42 -14.16
N VAL A 65 11.43 -16.68 -13.61
CA VAL A 65 11.62 -15.83 -12.45
C VAL A 65 11.41 -16.57 -11.11
N TYR A 66 11.00 -17.84 -11.14
CA TYR A 66 10.88 -18.70 -9.96
C TYR A 66 11.98 -19.78 -9.96
N THR A 67 12.43 -20.19 -8.77
CA THR A 67 13.40 -21.28 -8.55
C THR A 67 12.71 -22.55 -8.04
N ASN A 68 13.49 -23.60 -7.76
CA ASN A 68 12.98 -24.84 -7.12
C ASN A 68 12.56 -24.62 -5.66
N GLU A 69 13.14 -23.62 -5.02
CA GLU A 69 12.91 -23.28 -3.61
C GLU A 69 11.73 -22.33 -3.44
N SER A 70 11.33 -21.64 -4.52
CA SER A 70 10.23 -20.68 -4.50
C SER A 70 8.96 -21.26 -3.90
N LYS A 71 8.28 -20.48 -3.07
CA LYS A 71 6.99 -20.85 -2.47
C LYS A 71 5.89 -19.92 -2.96
N PHE A 72 4.78 -20.52 -3.39
CA PHE A 72 3.55 -19.80 -3.69
C PHE A 72 2.39 -20.33 -2.85
N SER A 73 1.57 -19.43 -2.34
CA SER A 73 0.24 -19.79 -1.83
C SER A 73 -0.75 -18.68 -2.13
N MET A 74 -2.04 -19.04 -2.07
CA MET A 74 -3.09 -18.04 -2.21
C MET A 74 -4.15 -18.16 -1.13
N THR A 75 -4.79 -17.03 -0.83
CA THR A 75 -6.07 -17.01 -0.14
C THR A 75 -7.14 -16.45 -1.07
N TYR A 76 -8.38 -16.87 -0.81
CA TYR A 76 -9.52 -16.39 -1.56
C TYR A 76 -10.68 -16.10 -0.61
N LEU A 77 -11.25 -14.92 -0.76
CA LEU A 77 -12.52 -14.54 -0.16
C LEU A 77 -13.61 -14.70 -1.22
N ALA A 78 -14.57 -15.57 -0.96
CA ALA A 78 -15.76 -15.67 -1.80
C ALA A 78 -16.69 -14.49 -1.50
N ASP A 79 -17.43 -14.06 -2.52
CA ASP A 79 -18.54 -13.15 -2.34
C ASP A 79 -19.70 -13.88 -1.65
N SER A 80 -20.16 -13.35 -0.51
CA SER A 80 -21.27 -13.90 0.25
C SER A 80 -22.64 -13.49 -0.30
N GLU A 81 -22.70 -12.44 -1.12
CA GLU A 81 -23.95 -11.83 -1.59
C GLU A 81 -24.31 -12.21 -3.03
N SER A 82 -23.35 -12.71 -3.82
CA SER A 82 -23.66 -13.22 -5.17
C SER A 82 -24.04 -14.70 -5.17
N LEU A 83 -25.07 -15.03 -5.96
CA LEU A 83 -25.44 -16.40 -6.31
C LEU A 83 -24.21 -17.18 -6.81
N PRO A 84 -24.12 -18.49 -6.54
CA PRO A 84 -22.91 -19.24 -6.81
C PRO A 84 -22.60 -19.26 -8.30
N ILE A 85 -21.31 -19.10 -8.63
CA ILE A 85 -20.67 -19.50 -9.89
C ILE A 85 -20.78 -18.46 -11.03
N LYS A 86 -19.97 -17.39 -10.96
CA LYS A 86 -19.48 -16.74 -12.19
C LYS A 86 -17.96 -16.71 -12.18
N GLY A 87 -17.35 -17.22 -13.24
CA GLY A 87 -15.91 -17.15 -13.44
C GLY A 87 -15.09 -18.24 -12.76
N SER A 88 -13.92 -17.84 -12.27
CA SER A 88 -12.83 -18.69 -11.78
C SER A 88 -12.93 -19.11 -10.31
N ASP A 89 -14.03 -18.79 -9.62
CA ASP A 89 -14.17 -18.99 -8.17
C ASP A 89 -13.86 -20.42 -7.72
N LYS A 90 -14.26 -21.43 -8.51
CA LYS A 90 -13.98 -22.85 -8.20
C LYS A 90 -12.48 -23.14 -8.14
N VAL A 91 -11.68 -22.51 -9.00
CA VAL A 91 -10.21 -22.69 -9.01
C VAL A 91 -9.63 -22.07 -7.75
N TYR A 92 -9.97 -20.82 -7.45
CA TYR A 92 -9.50 -20.10 -6.28
C TYR A 92 -9.94 -20.75 -4.97
N GLN A 93 -11.19 -21.20 -4.88
CA GLN A 93 -11.73 -21.87 -3.70
C GLN A 93 -11.02 -23.20 -3.41
N ARG A 94 -10.62 -23.96 -4.43
CA ARG A 94 -9.87 -25.22 -4.25
C ARG A 94 -8.46 -24.99 -3.72
N SER A 95 -7.84 -23.88 -4.12
CA SER A 95 -6.49 -23.49 -3.71
C SER A 95 -6.45 -22.53 -2.51
N ASN A 96 -7.60 -22.20 -1.92
CA ASN A 96 -7.72 -21.26 -0.81
C ASN A 96 -7.02 -21.80 0.47
N ARG A 97 -5.88 -21.20 0.81
CA ARG A 97 -5.07 -21.56 1.97
C ARG A 97 -5.30 -20.62 3.16
N ASN A 98 -6.52 -20.62 3.69
CA ASN A 98 -6.84 -19.88 4.91
C ASN A 98 -6.53 -20.73 6.16
N LEU A 99 -5.43 -20.42 6.85
CA LEU A 99 -4.99 -21.15 8.06
C LEU A 99 -5.84 -20.86 9.30
N MET A 100 -6.68 -19.81 9.28
CA MET A 100 -7.65 -19.53 10.35
C MET A 100 -8.86 -20.47 10.29
N LYS A 101 -9.12 -21.10 9.13
CA LYS A 101 -10.19 -22.09 8.98
C LYS A 101 -9.67 -23.50 9.26
N PRO A 102 -10.48 -24.37 9.89
CA PRO A 102 -10.13 -25.77 10.08
C PRO A 102 -9.76 -26.43 8.74
N MET A 103 -8.55 -26.97 8.66
CA MET A 103 -8.03 -27.61 7.47
C MET A 103 -7.05 -28.72 7.87
N GLY A 104 -7.21 -29.90 7.27
CA GLY A 104 -6.29 -31.02 7.50
C GLY A 104 -4.86 -30.71 7.02
N ASN A 105 -3.86 -31.23 7.73
CA ASN A 105 -2.44 -30.97 7.45
C ASN A 105 -2.04 -31.36 6.01
N ASN A 106 -2.55 -32.49 5.51
CA ASN A 106 -2.32 -32.92 4.12
C ASN A 106 -2.78 -31.87 3.10
N LYS A 107 -3.90 -31.19 3.33
CA LYS A 107 -4.39 -30.13 2.45
C LYS A 107 -3.52 -28.87 2.59
N LYS A 108 -3.17 -28.47 3.82
CA LYS A 108 -2.30 -27.31 4.10
C LYS A 108 -0.97 -27.36 3.33
N THR A 109 -0.35 -28.54 3.28
CA THR A 109 0.92 -28.75 2.58
C THR A 109 0.71 -28.83 1.06
N LYS A 110 -0.37 -29.46 0.59
CA LYS A 110 -0.64 -29.59 -0.86
C LYS A 110 -0.89 -28.26 -1.58
N ILE A 111 -1.52 -27.29 -0.91
CA ILE A 111 -1.85 -25.98 -1.49
C ILE A 111 -0.80 -24.89 -1.15
N LEU A 112 0.34 -25.29 -0.58
CA LEU A 112 1.57 -24.52 -0.59
C LEU A 112 2.43 -25.05 -1.75
N TYR A 113 2.41 -24.35 -2.87
CA TYR A 113 3.11 -24.75 -4.08
C TYR A 113 4.60 -24.44 -3.92
N SER A 114 5.45 -25.44 -4.15
CA SER A 114 6.90 -25.32 -4.01
C SER A 114 7.57 -25.65 -5.34
N GLY A 115 8.46 -24.77 -5.77
CA GLY A 115 9.19 -24.88 -7.03
C GLY A 115 8.38 -24.42 -8.23
N TYR A 116 9.09 -23.89 -9.23
CA TYR A 116 8.51 -23.31 -10.44
C TYR A 116 7.47 -24.21 -11.13
N ASP A 117 7.68 -25.54 -11.19
CA ASP A 117 6.77 -26.47 -11.89
C ASP A 117 5.38 -26.52 -11.24
N LYS A 118 5.31 -26.64 -9.90
CA LYS A 118 4.03 -26.69 -9.18
C LYS A 118 3.31 -25.34 -9.22
N ILE A 119 4.07 -24.25 -9.15
CA ILE A 119 3.56 -22.88 -9.28
C ILE A 119 2.95 -22.68 -10.66
N TYR A 120 3.68 -23.05 -11.72
CA TYR A 120 3.22 -22.95 -13.10
C TYR A 120 1.97 -23.78 -13.38
N LYS A 121 1.94 -25.04 -12.89
CA LYS A 121 0.77 -25.90 -13.00
C LYS A 121 -0.46 -25.25 -12.38
N PHE A 122 -0.33 -24.57 -11.25
CA PHE A 122 -1.41 -23.80 -10.66
C PHE A 122 -1.78 -22.58 -11.53
N PHE A 123 -0.82 -21.78 -11.97
CA PHE A 123 -1.05 -20.61 -12.83
C PHE A 123 -1.78 -20.94 -14.13
N LYS A 124 -1.59 -22.13 -14.70
CA LYS A 124 -2.35 -22.60 -15.86
C LYS A 124 -3.83 -22.89 -15.58
N LEU A 125 -4.19 -23.20 -14.34
CA LEU A 125 -5.58 -23.43 -13.94
C LEU A 125 -6.34 -22.10 -13.76
N CYS A 126 -5.62 -21.02 -13.45
CA CYS A 126 -6.20 -19.69 -13.29
C CYS A 126 -6.71 -19.16 -14.64
N PRO A 127 -7.82 -18.38 -14.65
CA PRO A 127 -8.30 -17.70 -15.86
C PRO A 127 -7.25 -16.72 -16.38
N LYS A 128 -7.31 -16.34 -17.66
CA LYS A 128 -6.56 -15.19 -18.16
C LYS A 128 -6.98 -13.91 -17.42
N THR A 129 -6.01 -13.03 -17.21
CA THR A 129 -6.15 -11.80 -16.43
C THR A 129 -5.64 -10.61 -17.23
N GLN A 130 -6.04 -9.40 -16.84
CA GLN A 130 -5.48 -8.14 -17.30
C GLN A 130 -5.32 -7.21 -16.09
N HIS A 131 -4.08 -6.87 -15.76
CA HIS A 131 -3.72 -5.98 -14.67
C HIS A 131 -3.38 -4.59 -15.21
N SER A 132 -3.56 -3.57 -14.37
CA SER A 132 -3.03 -2.23 -14.62
C SER A 132 -2.36 -1.70 -13.36
N LEU A 133 -1.12 -1.25 -13.51
CA LEU A 133 -0.39 -0.62 -12.40
C LEU A 133 -0.85 0.82 -12.12
N SER A 134 -1.53 1.46 -13.08
CA SER A 134 -1.96 2.88 -12.98
C SER A 134 -2.81 3.18 -11.74
N SER A 135 -3.62 2.21 -11.30
CA SER A 135 -4.49 2.32 -10.13
C SER A 135 -4.02 1.48 -8.94
N SER A 136 -2.79 0.96 -8.99
CA SER A 136 -2.25 0.07 -7.96
C SER A 136 -1.49 0.86 -6.89
N ILE A 137 -1.65 0.42 -5.65
CA ILE A 137 -0.84 0.88 -4.51
C ILE A 137 0.30 -0.11 -4.32
N ILE A 138 1.54 0.38 -4.21
CA ILE A 138 2.75 -0.43 -4.13
C ILE A 138 3.58 0.01 -2.94
N ASP A 139 3.80 -0.91 -2.00
CA ASP A 139 4.73 -0.75 -0.90
C ASP A 139 5.98 -1.58 -1.16
N THR A 140 7.16 -0.98 -1.05
CA THR A 140 8.44 -1.65 -1.32
C THR A 140 9.47 -1.30 -0.27
N PHE A 141 10.09 -2.32 0.34
CA PHE A 141 11.12 -2.11 1.37
C PHE A 141 12.06 -3.30 1.49
N LEU A 142 13.23 -3.08 2.09
CA LEU A 142 14.14 -4.17 2.46
C LEU A 142 13.57 -4.99 3.61
N VAL A 143 13.62 -6.32 3.47
CA VAL A 143 13.29 -7.22 4.58
C VAL A 143 14.35 -7.05 5.67
N PRO A 144 13.96 -6.67 6.91
CA PRO A 144 14.90 -6.33 7.98
C PRO A 144 15.98 -7.39 8.20
N GLY A 145 17.24 -6.95 8.28
CA GLY A 145 18.39 -7.83 8.50
C GLY A 145 18.81 -8.69 7.30
N THR A 146 18.26 -8.43 6.10
CA THR A 146 18.58 -9.17 4.88
C THR A 146 18.84 -8.24 3.70
N LYS A 147 19.24 -8.81 2.55
CA LYS A 147 19.32 -8.11 1.27
C LYS A 147 18.09 -8.35 0.37
N LEU A 148 17.04 -8.97 0.92
CA LEU A 148 15.82 -9.31 0.19
C LEU A 148 14.90 -8.10 0.12
N ILE A 149 14.17 -7.97 -0.98
CA ILE A 149 13.19 -6.89 -1.18
C ILE A 149 11.79 -7.49 -0.98
N SER A 150 10.98 -6.83 -0.14
CA SER A 150 9.54 -7.08 -0.05
C SER A 150 8.82 -6.11 -0.97
N VAL A 151 8.02 -6.63 -1.90
CA VAL A 151 7.12 -5.84 -2.75
C VAL A 151 5.70 -6.26 -2.45
N ILE A 152 4.87 -5.34 -1.98
CA ILE A 152 3.45 -5.54 -1.72
C ILE A 152 2.68 -4.68 -2.71
N ILE A 153 1.78 -5.29 -3.46
CA ILE A 153 0.91 -4.57 -4.40
C ILE A 153 -0.55 -4.82 -4.02
N HIS A 154 -1.32 -3.74 -3.97
CA HIS A 154 -2.77 -3.74 -3.83
C HIS A 154 -3.36 -3.20 -5.13
N GLY A 155 -4.27 -3.93 -5.74
CA GLY A 155 -4.81 -3.49 -7.02
C GLY A 155 -6.02 -4.28 -7.48
N HIS A 156 -6.28 -4.17 -8.78
CA HIS A 156 -7.38 -4.84 -9.45
C HIS A 156 -6.91 -5.55 -10.71
N PHE A 157 -7.64 -6.58 -11.09
CA PHE A 157 -7.50 -7.20 -12.41
C PHE A 157 -8.85 -7.56 -13.00
N LEU A 158 -8.91 -7.55 -14.32
CA LEU A 158 -10.05 -8.05 -15.10
C LEU A 158 -9.80 -9.51 -15.46
N GLU A 159 -10.83 -10.34 -15.37
CA GLU A 159 -10.90 -11.66 -16.01
C GLU A 159 -11.72 -11.54 -17.31
N PRO A 160 -11.09 -11.36 -18.49
CA PRO A 160 -11.81 -10.94 -19.69
C PRO A 160 -12.85 -11.96 -20.13
N LYS A 161 -12.56 -13.26 -19.95
CA LYS A 161 -13.47 -14.36 -20.28
C LYS A 161 -14.83 -14.25 -19.58
N PHE A 162 -14.85 -13.65 -18.39
CA PHE A 162 -16.04 -13.54 -17.55
C PHE A 162 -16.52 -12.10 -17.38
N ASN A 163 -15.81 -11.15 -17.99
CA ASN A 163 -15.98 -9.72 -17.77
C ASN A 163 -16.12 -9.38 -16.27
N LEU A 164 -15.23 -9.96 -15.46
CA LEU A 164 -15.30 -9.90 -14.00
C LEU A 164 -14.08 -9.20 -13.44
N MET A 165 -14.30 -8.08 -12.75
CA MET A 165 -13.27 -7.38 -11.98
C MET A 165 -13.07 -8.05 -10.62
N ARG A 166 -11.81 -8.11 -10.18
CA ARG A 166 -11.44 -8.57 -8.84
C ARG A 166 -10.44 -7.62 -8.21
N SER A 167 -10.46 -7.57 -6.88
CA SER A 167 -9.40 -6.94 -6.11
C SER A 167 -8.40 -8.00 -5.66
N PHE A 168 -7.14 -7.61 -5.57
CA PHE A 168 -6.11 -8.48 -5.04
C PHE A 168 -5.10 -7.73 -4.18
N ASP A 169 -4.46 -8.47 -3.28
CA ASP A 169 -3.17 -8.10 -2.73
C ASP A 169 -2.16 -9.17 -3.13
N ARG A 170 -0.95 -8.78 -3.48
CA ARG A 170 0.12 -9.72 -3.75
C ARG A 170 1.40 -9.27 -3.07
N THR A 171 2.04 -10.17 -2.36
CA THR A 171 3.32 -9.93 -1.70
C THR A 171 4.38 -10.82 -2.30
N PHE A 172 5.47 -10.22 -2.75
CA PHE A 172 6.66 -10.89 -3.23
C PHE A 172 7.83 -10.67 -2.28
N ILE A 173 8.59 -11.73 -2.02
CA ILE A 173 9.94 -11.62 -1.46
C ILE A 173 10.92 -11.94 -2.58
N LEU A 174 11.74 -10.97 -2.92
CA LEU A 174 12.63 -10.99 -4.06
C LEU A 174 14.09 -11.06 -3.61
N ALA A 175 14.88 -11.84 -4.34
CA ALA A 175 16.34 -11.81 -4.28
C ALA A 175 16.90 -11.35 -5.62
N GLN A 176 18.12 -10.83 -5.63
CA GLN A 176 18.82 -10.50 -6.87
C GLN A 176 18.91 -11.74 -7.77
N ALA A 177 18.65 -11.57 -9.07
CA ALA A 177 18.84 -12.64 -10.02
C ALA A 177 20.34 -13.02 -10.08
N PRO A 178 20.70 -14.30 -9.88
CA PRO A 178 22.09 -14.72 -10.00
C PRO A 178 22.61 -14.47 -11.43
N PRO A 179 23.83 -13.93 -11.60
CA PRO A 179 24.44 -13.81 -12.92
C PRO A 179 24.48 -15.15 -13.66
N GLY A 180 24.09 -15.17 -14.93
CA GLY A 180 24.04 -16.38 -15.76
C GLY A 180 22.91 -17.37 -15.40
N SER A 181 21.93 -16.95 -14.58
CA SER A 181 20.68 -17.71 -14.42
C SER A 181 19.71 -17.43 -15.56
N ASP A 182 18.78 -18.35 -15.80
CA ASP A 182 17.69 -18.16 -16.79
C ASP A 182 16.91 -16.85 -16.58
N ALA A 183 16.76 -16.42 -15.32
CA ALA A 183 16.13 -15.15 -14.97
C ALA A 183 16.96 -13.97 -15.49
N ALA A 184 18.27 -13.95 -15.18
CA ALA A 184 19.17 -12.88 -15.60
C ALA A 184 19.31 -12.81 -17.13
N ASP A 185 19.43 -13.96 -17.80
CA ASP A 185 19.57 -14.07 -19.26
C ASP A 185 18.31 -13.59 -20.00
N ASP A 186 17.13 -13.74 -19.37
CA ASP A 186 15.85 -13.23 -19.86
C ASP A 186 15.58 -11.77 -19.40
N GLY A 187 16.59 -11.11 -18.82
CA GLY A 187 16.57 -9.71 -18.41
C GLY A 187 15.75 -9.43 -17.15
N TRP A 188 15.60 -10.40 -16.24
CA TRP A 188 15.02 -10.16 -14.91
C TRP A 188 16.11 -9.71 -13.94
N GLU A 189 15.86 -8.59 -13.25
CA GLU A 189 16.75 -8.06 -12.22
C GLU A 189 16.68 -8.89 -10.91
N ALA A 190 15.60 -9.67 -10.71
CA ALA A 190 15.32 -10.42 -9.50
C ALA A 190 14.66 -11.77 -9.76
N ILE A 191 14.80 -12.69 -8.80
CA ILE A 191 14.05 -13.94 -8.69
C ILE A 191 13.06 -13.87 -7.52
N ILE A 192 11.97 -14.63 -7.60
CA ILE A 192 10.92 -14.68 -6.58
C ILE A 192 11.17 -15.85 -5.63
N LEU A 193 11.41 -15.56 -4.35
CA LEU A 193 11.54 -16.59 -3.30
C LEU A 193 10.18 -16.95 -2.71
N ASN A 194 9.35 -15.96 -2.42
CA ASN A 194 8.01 -16.16 -1.89
C ASN A 194 7.02 -15.28 -2.63
N ASP A 195 5.84 -15.83 -2.90
CA ASP A 195 4.74 -15.15 -3.56
C ASP A 195 3.43 -15.53 -2.88
N ASN A 196 2.75 -14.54 -2.32
CA ASN A 196 1.47 -14.73 -1.65
C ASN A 196 0.41 -13.87 -2.31
N LEU A 197 -0.63 -14.51 -2.84
CA LEU A 197 -1.73 -13.86 -3.54
C LEU A 197 -3.03 -13.96 -2.74
N ASN A 198 -3.66 -12.82 -2.47
CA ASN A 198 -4.99 -12.73 -1.87
C ASN A 198 -5.97 -12.23 -2.92
N VAL A 199 -6.94 -13.05 -3.32
CA VAL A 199 -7.99 -12.66 -4.28
C VAL A 199 -9.33 -12.49 -3.57
N ARG A 200 -10.08 -11.45 -3.92
CA ARG A 200 -11.39 -11.14 -3.33
C ARG A 200 -12.31 -10.47 -4.37
N PRO A 201 -13.61 -10.34 -4.07
CA PRO A 201 -14.52 -9.59 -4.92
C PRO A 201 -14.02 -8.15 -5.08
N TYR A 202 -14.36 -7.53 -6.21
CA TYR A 202 -13.96 -6.16 -6.47
C TYR A 202 -14.40 -5.23 -5.34
N LYS A 203 -13.45 -4.48 -4.82
CA LYS A 203 -13.65 -3.38 -3.87
C LYS A 203 -12.89 -2.18 -4.37
N LEU A 204 -13.56 -1.03 -4.41
CA LEU A 204 -12.89 0.24 -4.66
C LEU A 204 -11.83 0.46 -3.58
N LEU A 205 -10.60 0.79 -4.01
CA LEU A 205 -9.58 1.22 -3.07
C LEU A 205 -10.01 2.55 -2.43
N PRO A 206 -9.74 2.76 -1.14
CA PRO A 206 -10.03 4.03 -0.50
C PRO A 206 -9.29 5.14 -1.25
N LYS A 207 -9.99 6.24 -1.56
CA LYS A 207 -9.33 7.42 -2.09
C LYS A 207 -8.43 7.98 -1.01
N VAL A 208 -7.12 7.85 -1.22
CA VAL A 208 -6.15 8.57 -0.40
C VAL A 208 -6.29 10.04 -0.78
N HIS A 209 -6.86 10.84 0.12
CA HIS A 209 -6.60 12.27 0.05
C HIS A 209 -5.13 12.39 0.39
N ILE A 210 -4.34 12.90 -0.55
CA ILE A 210 -2.94 13.23 -0.29
C ILE A 210 -3.01 14.25 0.84
N VAL A 211 -2.82 13.80 2.08
CA VAL A 211 -2.44 14.70 3.15
C VAL A 211 -1.02 15.03 2.75
N GLU A 212 -0.85 16.17 2.07
CA GLU A 212 0.48 16.71 1.82
C GLU A 212 1.22 16.63 3.15
N SER A 213 2.36 15.92 3.15
CA SER A 213 3.19 15.89 4.34
C SER A 213 3.48 17.34 4.69
N GLU A 214 3.16 17.75 5.93
CA GLU A 214 3.51 19.10 6.38
C GLU A 214 4.95 19.41 5.94
N PRO A 215 5.19 20.57 5.31
CA PRO A 215 6.53 20.90 4.82
C PRO A 215 7.53 20.87 5.98
N SER A 216 8.77 20.50 5.70
CA SER A 216 9.87 20.61 6.68
C SER A 216 10.05 22.06 7.13
N ASP A 217 10.69 22.30 8.27
CA ASP A 217 10.85 23.68 8.79
C ASP A 217 11.60 24.60 7.80
N ALA A 218 12.52 24.05 7.00
CA ALA A 218 13.21 24.80 5.94
C ALA A 218 12.28 25.16 4.78
N GLU A 219 11.43 24.23 4.34
CA GLU A 219 10.42 24.49 3.30
C GLU A 219 9.35 25.47 3.81
N LYS A 220 8.97 25.37 5.09
CA LYS A 220 8.06 26.30 5.76
C LYS A 220 8.61 27.73 5.76
N GLU A 221 9.91 27.90 6.01
CA GLU A 221 10.57 29.20 5.94
C GLU A 221 10.59 29.76 4.51
N GLU A 222 10.93 28.94 3.51
CA GLU A 222 10.94 29.33 2.10
C GLU A 222 9.54 29.75 1.61
N ILE A 223 8.52 28.92 1.89
CA ILE A 223 7.11 29.19 1.56
C ILE A 223 6.61 30.47 2.26
N THR A 224 7.00 30.70 3.52
CA THR A 224 6.65 31.92 4.26
C THR A 224 7.26 33.16 3.60
N ASN A 225 8.52 33.08 3.20
CA ASN A 225 9.22 34.20 2.55
C ASN A 225 8.61 34.53 1.18
N GLU A 226 8.27 33.52 0.38
CA GLU A 226 7.61 33.71 -0.91
C GLU A 226 6.22 34.33 -0.75
N PHE A 227 5.42 33.80 0.19
CA PHE A 227 4.08 34.30 0.47
C PHE A 227 4.09 35.74 1.01
N SER A 228 5.03 36.05 1.90
CA SER A 228 5.28 37.41 2.40
C SER A 228 5.64 38.38 1.28
N ALA A 229 6.52 37.96 0.35
CA ALA A 229 6.93 38.79 -0.78
C ALA A 229 5.76 39.12 -1.72
N TYR A 230 4.86 38.16 -1.94
CA TYR A 230 3.69 38.37 -2.80
C TYR A 230 2.61 39.22 -2.13
N THR A 231 2.23 38.89 -0.90
CA THR A 231 1.14 39.53 -0.16
C THR A 231 1.53 40.86 0.46
N LYS A 232 2.84 41.12 0.59
CA LYS A 232 3.43 42.23 1.35
C LYS A 232 3.12 42.18 2.84
N LEU A 233 2.60 41.08 3.36
CA LEU A 233 2.50 40.88 4.81
C LEU A 233 3.89 40.76 5.42
N LYS A 234 4.05 41.21 6.66
CA LYS A 234 5.27 40.89 7.42
C LYS A 234 5.39 39.37 7.58
N PRO A 235 6.62 38.82 7.62
CA PRO A 235 6.84 37.37 7.65
C PRO A 235 6.09 36.64 8.78
N GLU A 236 5.91 37.28 9.94
CA GLU A 236 5.19 36.67 11.07
C GLU A 236 3.70 36.44 10.72
N PHE A 237 3.05 37.42 10.07
CA PHE A 237 1.64 37.31 9.67
C PHE A 237 1.45 36.44 8.42
N ALA A 238 2.43 36.43 7.52
CA ALA A 238 2.47 35.49 6.41
C ALA A 238 2.51 34.04 6.92
N ASN A 239 3.33 33.78 7.95
CA ASN A 239 3.42 32.48 8.59
C ASN A 239 2.10 32.06 9.26
N GLU A 240 1.45 32.97 9.99
CA GLU A 240 0.14 32.72 10.59
C GLU A 240 -0.93 32.40 9.52
N CYS A 241 -0.94 33.11 8.39
CA CYS A 241 -1.86 32.83 7.28
C CYS A 241 -1.64 31.42 6.71
N LEU A 242 -0.39 31.04 6.46
CA LEU A 242 -0.03 29.73 5.95
C LEU A 242 -0.34 28.61 6.96
N LEU A 243 -0.09 28.86 8.25
CA LEU A 243 -0.42 27.92 9.32
C LEU A 243 -1.93 27.65 9.39
N MET A 244 -2.74 28.70 9.32
CA MET A 244 -4.21 28.59 9.34
C MET A 244 -4.76 27.91 8.08
N ALA A 245 -4.07 28.03 6.95
CA ALA A 245 -4.37 27.33 5.70
C ALA A 245 -3.81 25.90 5.64
N GLY A 246 -3.17 25.40 6.71
CA GLY A 246 -2.59 24.06 6.73
C GLY A 246 -1.41 23.89 5.77
N TRP A 247 -0.66 24.97 5.52
CA TRP A 247 0.44 25.07 4.56
C TRP A 247 0.05 24.93 3.08
N ASP A 248 -1.25 24.97 2.76
CA ASP A 248 -1.75 25.09 1.38
C ASP A 248 -1.62 26.55 0.92
N GLN A 249 -0.63 26.83 0.07
CA GLN A 249 -0.38 28.17 -0.47
C GLN A 249 -1.60 28.73 -1.23
N MET A 250 -2.33 27.91 -2.00
CA MET A 250 -3.49 28.39 -2.77
C MET A 250 -4.64 28.79 -1.84
N MET A 251 -4.90 28.02 -0.79
CA MET A 251 -5.90 28.34 0.22
C MET A 251 -5.51 29.59 1.03
N ALA A 252 -4.23 29.74 1.36
CA ALA A 252 -3.70 30.92 2.02
C ALA A 252 -3.89 32.18 1.16
N PHE A 253 -3.57 32.10 -0.14
CA PHE A 253 -3.77 33.22 -1.07
C PHE A 253 -5.25 33.59 -1.22
N PHE A 254 -6.12 32.59 -1.40
CA PHE A 254 -7.55 32.83 -1.51
C PHE A 254 -8.12 33.54 -0.27
N SER A 255 -7.71 33.07 0.92
CA SER A 255 -8.14 33.65 2.19
C SER A 255 -7.61 35.07 2.37
N PHE A 256 -6.32 35.29 2.06
CA PHE A 256 -5.69 36.61 2.09
C PHE A 256 -6.39 37.60 1.14
N SER A 257 -6.57 37.25 -0.13
CA SER A 257 -7.19 38.12 -1.13
C SER A 257 -8.61 38.52 -0.69
N ASN A 258 -9.41 37.56 -0.23
CA ASN A 258 -10.76 37.86 0.25
C ASN A 258 -10.77 38.81 1.46
N LEU A 259 -9.88 38.62 2.43
CA LEU A 259 -9.78 39.51 3.59
C LEU A 259 -9.25 40.90 3.20
N ASN A 260 -8.29 40.96 2.28
CA ASN A 260 -7.68 42.20 1.80
C ASN A 260 -8.68 43.04 0.99
N ASP A 261 -9.41 42.41 0.06
CA ASP A 261 -10.41 43.08 -0.77
C ASP A 261 -11.58 43.64 0.06
N ASN A 262 -11.89 42.99 1.18
CA ASN A 262 -12.88 43.45 2.14
C ASN A 262 -12.33 44.43 3.20
N ASN A 263 -11.06 44.86 3.09
CA ASN A 263 -10.37 45.74 4.05
C ASN A 263 -10.39 45.21 5.50
N GLN A 264 -10.31 43.89 5.67
CA GLN A 264 -10.35 43.23 6.97
C GLN A 264 -8.96 42.93 7.55
N ILE A 265 -7.89 43.28 6.81
CA ILE A 265 -6.51 43.13 7.27
C ILE A 265 -6.00 44.49 7.78
N PRO A 266 -5.55 44.59 9.04
CA PRO A 266 -4.96 45.82 9.58
C PRO A 266 -3.74 46.28 8.78
N GLN A 267 -3.63 47.59 8.55
CA GLN A 267 -2.50 48.16 7.77
C GLN A 267 -1.13 47.90 8.40
N ASP A 268 -1.06 47.81 9.74
CA ASP A 268 0.19 47.54 10.46
C ASP A 268 0.75 46.12 10.23
N TYR A 269 -0.01 45.24 9.56
CA TYR A 269 0.41 43.88 9.24
C TYR A 269 1.18 43.80 7.92
N PHE A 270 1.14 44.86 7.11
CA PHE A 270 1.91 44.97 5.88
C PHE A 270 3.31 45.52 6.14
N ILE A 271 4.26 45.12 5.29
CA ILE A 271 5.58 45.73 5.20
C ILE A 271 5.39 47.13 4.59
N GLN A 272 5.99 48.15 5.22
CA GLN A 272 5.94 49.54 4.75
C GLN A 272 6.68 49.73 3.42
#